data_AF-A0AAD6L030-F1
#
_entry.id   AF-A0AAD6L030-F1
#
_cell.length_a   1.000
_cell.length_b   1.000
_cell.length_c   1.000
_cell.angle_alpha   90.00
_cell.angle_beta   90.00
_cell.angle_gamma   90.00
#
_symmetry.space_group_name_H-M   'P 1'
#
loop_
_entity.id
_entity.type
_entity.pdbx_description
1 polymer ?
#
loop_
_entity_poly.entity_id
_entity_poly.type
_entity_poly.pdbx_seq_one_letter_code
_entity_poly.pdbx_strand_id
1 'polypeptide(L)'
;MNIYSCELLILVGSILCLVCVSLTYVPEDNYLIDCGSSINSSVGDRVFVADQSYSDVLSAPHSISANTSSDSTSSTYDSALYQTAKIFNESFYYTFPIKKPGRHWIRLHFYPFVYRNYNLSMAKFSVSAQNFTLIREYRLESPPIVKEYSVNVTSGSLVLTFTPSVNSFAFINALEVFSLPDELIPAGARTINSLQGNYKNLWRQALETVERVNMGNQTVSPRNDTLWRFWVSDNEYLIHNNLVTLVSNVKAVNFTGAGPTENIAPSLVYGTATRLNSDFDPNINANVTWLFDVDPRFEYLVRFHFCDVLSNPHPRLYFNVYIGSWLVYQNLDLLKLAFSLGGPYFLDVITRASGTGMLNVSVGPSNVGIPYPNAILNGLEIMKISNSEDSLDVLDSISSRSSKVKVIVVVGLTVGLFIIVVLALVLFLLCRRRKLDHADPLKSEGHFPTSGGGNNRYFNGANTSKFGYRFPFMAIQEATDSFTESLVLGVGGFGKVYRGVLRDETVVAVKRGTSQAQGIAEFRTEIEMLSQFRHRHLFNRGNSFETRVLAKELSLESVDDLDGVSMSKVFAQMVREEMR
;
A
#
# COMPACT_ATOMS: atom_id res chain seq x y z
N MET A 1 52.72 38.28 -22.55
CA MET A 1 51.86 37.86 -21.43
C MET A 1 52.69 37.94 -20.17
N ASN A 2 52.29 38.79 -19.22
CA ASN A 2 53.04 39.07 -17.99
C ASN A 2 53.05 37.83 -17.07
N ILE A 3 54.22 37.49 -16.52
CA ILE A 3 54.41 36.37 -15.58
C ILE A 3 53.44 36.48 -14.39
N TYR A 4 53.14 37.70 -13.94
CA TYR A 4 52.15 37.99 -12.89
C TYR A 4 50.72 37.55 -13.23
N SER A 5 50.32 37.51 -14.51
CA SER A 5 49.00 37.02 -14.93
C SER A 5 48.91 35.49 -14.86
N CYS A 6 50.02 34.78 -15.09
CA CYS A 6 50.06 33.32 -14.99
C CYS A 6 50.05 32.87 -13.52
N GLU A 7 50.78 33.55 -12.63
CA GLU A 7 50.74 33.23 -11.20
C GLU A 7 49.37 33.50 -10.59
N LEU A 8 48.68 34.58 -10.97
CA LEU A 8 47.32 34.85 -10.50
C LEU A 8 46.33 33.80 -11.00
N LEU A 9 46.46 33.31 -12.25
CA LEU A 9 45.62 32.24 -12.79
C LEU A 9 45.87 30.89 -12.12
N ILE A 10 47.13 30.58 -11.78
CA ILE A 10 47.49 29.37 -11.03
C ILE A 10 46.99 29.47 -9.60
N LEU A 11 47.09 30.65 -8.96
CA LEU A 11 46.58 30.88 -7.61
C LEU A 11 45.05 30.79 -7.57
N VAL A 12 44.35 31.46 -8.49
CA VAL A 12 42.88 31.38 -8.62
C VAL A 12 42.43 29.96 -9.00
N GLY A 13 43.16 29.26 -9.86
CA GLY A 13 42.91 27.86 -10.20
C GLY A 13 43.15 26.91 -9.04
N SER A 14 44.18 27.16 -8.21
CA SER A 14 44.46 26.37 -7.00
C SER A 14 43.47 26.66 -5.87
N ILE A 15 42.97 27.89 -5.76
CA ILE A 15 41.90 28.27 -4.83
C ILE A 15 40.56 27.68 -5.30
N LEU A 16 40.28 27.62 -6.61
CA LEU A 16 39.12 26.91 -7.16
C LEU A 16 39.23 25.39 -6.94
N CYS A 17 40.42 24.79 -7.06
CA CYS A 17 40.65 23.38 -6.74
C CYS A 17 40.57 23.09 -5.23
N LEU A 18 40.94 24.05 -4.36
CA LEU A 18 40.73 23.97 -2.92
C LEU A 18 39.26 24.14 -2.50
N VAL A 19 38.38 24.59 -3.41
CA VAL A 19 36.92 24.61 -3.21
C VAL A 19 36.26 23.29 -3.66
N CYS A 20 37.01 22.34 -4.23
CA CYS A 20 36.57 20.95 -4.39
C CYS A 20 36.80 20.11 -3.13
N VAL A 21 36.62 20.70 -1.94
CA VAL A 21 36.27 19.92 -0.76
C VAL A 21 34.83 19.47 -0.98
N SER A 22 34.58 18.17 -0.89
CA SER A 22 33.24 17.57 -0.92
C SER A 22 32.25 18.45 -0.16
N LEU A 23 31.43 19.21 -0.89
CA LEU A 23 30.42 20.06 -0.28
C LEU A 23 29.38 19.13 0.32
N THR A 24 29.54 18.82 1.61
CA THR A 24 28.48 18.23 2.43
C THR A 24 27.25 19.10 2.28
N TYR A 25 26.15 18.53 1.81
CA TYR A 25 24.92 19.27 1.59
C TYR A 25 24.50 19.97 2.89
N VAL A 26 24.29 21.29 2.82
CA VAL A 26 23.80 22.09 3.94
C VAL A 26 22.33 22.40 3.67
N PRO A 27 21.39 21.89 4.48
CA PRO A 27 19.98 22.18 4.30
C PRO A 27 19.67 23.66 4.58
N GLU A 28 18.90 24.29 3.71
CA GLU A 28 18.50 25.71 3.82
C GLU A 28 17.50 25.92 4.97
N ASP A 29 16.48 25.06 5.03
CA ASP A 29 15.63 24.88 6.19
C ASP A 29 16.20 23.75 7.07
N ASN A 30 16.51 24.05 8.33
CA ASN A 30 17.11 23.10 9.27
C ASN A 30 16.67 23.34 10.72
N TYR A 31 15.67 22.60 11.17
CA TYR A 31 15.10 22.70 12.51
C TYR A 31 15.38 21.42 13.27
N LEU A 32 16.26 21.51 14.27
CA LEU A 32 16.63 20.39 15.13
C LEU A 32 16.22 20.75 16.55
N ILE A 33 15.21 20.07 17.09
CA ILE A 33 14.55 20.44 18.34
C ILE A 33 14.68 19.30 19.34
N ASP A 34 15.21 19.62 20.51
CA ASP A 34 15.14 18.77 21.71
C ASP A 34 13.88 19.16 22.51
N CYS A 35 12.89 18.26 22.50
CA CYS A 35 11.56 18.56 23.00
C CYS A 35 11.48 18.34 24.52
N GLY A 36 11.08 19.39 25.26
CA GLY A 36 11.00 19.36 26.71
C GLY A 36 12.34 19.64 27.43
N SER A 37 13.43 19.84 26.69
CA SER A 37 14.71 20.28 27.25
C SER A 37 14.75 21.81 27.43
N SER A 38 15.45 22.25 28.47
CA SER A 38 15.72 23.69 28.73
C SER A 38 17.09 24.13 28.24
N ILE A 39 17.92 23.19 27.78
CA ILE A 39 19.28 23.43 27.30
C ILE A 39 19.48 22.71 25.95
N ASN A 40 20.39 23.23 25.14
CA ASN A 40 20.71 22.60 23.88
C ASN A 40 21.44 21.27 24.11
N SER A 41 21.11 20.26 23.30
CA SER A 41 21.73 18.94 23.33
C SER A 41 22.58 18.74 22.08
N SER A 42 23.76 18.15 22.24
CA SER A 42 24.65 17.85 21.11
C SER A 42 24.67 16.35 20.84
N VAL A 43 24.40 15.97 19.59
CA VAL A 43 24.46 14.59 19.10
C VAL A 43 25.46 14.55 17.96
N GLY A 44 26.66 14.05 18.26
CA GLY A 44 27.82 14.20 17.37
C GLY A 44 28.06 15.67 17.03
N ASP A 45 28.04 15.99 15.73
CA ASP A 45 28.32 17.34 15.24
C ASP A 45 27.04 18.20 15.09
N ARG A 46 25.88 17.67 15.49
CA ARG A 46 24.58 18.36 15.40
C ARG A 46 24.15 18.89 16.75
N VAL A 47 23.68 20.13 16.75
CA VAL A 47 23.09 20.78 17.93
C VAL A 47 21.58 20.79 17.79
N PHE A 48 20.90 20.12 18.72
CA PHE A 48 19.46 20.19 18.89
C PHE A 48 19.14 21.30 19.87
N VAL A 49 18.33 22.24 19.43
CA VAL A 49 17.99 23.45 20.18
C VAL A 49 16.85 23.13 21.13
N ALA A 50 16.94 23.62 22.37
CA ALA A 50 15.87 23.52 23.35
C ALA A 50 14.59 24.15 22.81
N ASP A 51 13.46 23.44 22.94
CA ASP A 51 12.16 23.90 22.47
C ASP A 51 11.79 25.31 22.97
N GLN A 52 12.12 25.65 24.21
CA GLN A 52 11.80 26.95 24.81
C GLN A 52 12.43 28.14 24.06
N SER A 53 13.48 27.90 23.27
CA SER A 53 14.14 28.92 22.45
C SER A 53 13.37 29.26 21.16
N TYR A 54 12.38 28.45 20.78
CA TYR A 54 11.51 28.66 19.61
C TYR A 54 10.12 29.21 20.01
N SER A 55 10.06 30.06 21.04
CA SER A 55 8.79 30.59 21.60
C SER A 55 7.81 31.17 20.56
N ASP A 56 8.32 31.77 19.49
CA ASP A 56 7.54 32.37 18.40
C ASP A 56 6.89 31.33 17.47
N VAL A 57 7.43 30.11 17.45
CA VAL A 57 6.95 28.96 16.67
C VAL A 57 6.18 27.96 17.54
N LEU A 58 6.42 27.95 18.86
CA LEU A 58 6.02 26.88 19.80
C LEU A 58 5.07 27.34 20.92
N SER A 59 4.18 28.30 20.64
CA SER A 59 3.21 28.78 21.63
C SER A 59 2.23 27.67 22.07
N ALA A 60 2.61 26.92 23.10
CA ALA A 60 1.84 25.84 23.72
C ALA A 60 1.49 26.22 25.16
N PRO A 61 0.39 26.95 25.41
CA PRO A 61 0.05 27.40 26.77
C PRO A 61 -0.17 26.25 27.78
N HIS A 62 -0.29 25.00 27.32
CA HIS A 62 -0.60 23.83 28.16
C HIS A 62 0.29 22.59 27.90
N SER A 63 1.52 22.76 27.40
CA SER A 63 2.47 21.65 27.27
C SER A 63 3.22 21.36 28.57
N ILE A 64 3.59 20.10 28.81
CA ILE A 64 4.37 19.68 29.98
C ILE A 64 5.74 19.19 29.52
N SER A 65 6.81 19.75 30.07
CA SER A 65 8.17 19.24 29.91
C SER A 65 8.43 18.11 30.92
N ALA A 66 8.79 16.95 30.41
CA ALA A 66 9.10 15.75 31.16
C ALA A 66 10.58 15.39 30.98
N ASN A 67 11.18 14.83 32.02
CA ASN A 67 12.56 14.35 32.00
C ASN A 67 12.67 12.97 32.66
N THR A 68 13.75 12.27 32.35
CA THR A 68 14.08 10.99 32.95
C THR A 68 15.57 10.91 33.28
N SER A 69 15.90 10.30 34.41
CA SER A 69 17.27 9.99 34.83
C SER A 69 17.70 8.59 34.40
N SER A 70 16.91 7.91 33.57
CA SER A 70 17.12 6.50 33.25
C SER A 70 18.27 6.35 32.26
N ASP A 71 19.41 5.81 32.70
CA ASP A 71 20.57 5.41 31.87
C ASP A 71 20.27 4.22 30.92
N SER A 72 19.01 3.80 30.81
CA SER A 72 18.56 2.67 29.99
C SER A 72 18.79 2.87 28.48
N THR A 73 19.15 4.09 28.05
CA THR A 73 19.50 4.43 26.67
C THR A 73 21.01 4.56 26.42
N SER A 74 21.87 4.29 27.41
CA SER A 74 23.32 4.55 27.36
C SER A 74 24.09 3.90 26.19
N SER A 75 23.49 2.95 25.47
CA SER A 75 24.09 2.32 24.28
C SER A 75 23.76 3.02 22.94
N THR A 76 22.87 4.01 22.93
CA THR A 76 22.44 4.71 21.69
C THR A 76 23.20 6.02 21.50
N TYR A 77 23.65 6.28 20.26
CA TYR A 77 24.47 7.46 19.92
C TYR A 77 23.74 8.80 20.11
N ASP A 78 22.42 8.76 20.15
CA ASP A 78 21.45 9.85 20.29
C ASP A 78 20.74 9.82 21.65
N SER A 79 21.29 9.09 22.63
CA SER A 79 20.75 8.96 24.00
C SER A 79 20.37 10.28 24.66
N ALA A 80 21.09 11.36 24.38
CA ALA A 80 20.78 12.71 24.86
C ALA A 80 19.36 13.17 24.48
N LEU A 81 18.87 12.81 23.28
CA LEU A 81 17.54 13.19 22.79
C LEU A 81 16.40 12.46 23.49
N TYR A 82 16.70 11.39 24.24
CA TYR A 82 15.70 10.55 24.89
C TYR A 82 15.60 10.78 26.41
N GLN A 83 16.36 11.75 26.95
CA GLN A 83 16.31 12.13 28.36
C GLN A 83 15.12 13.05 28.69
N THR A 84 14.54 13.66 27.66
CA THR A 84 13.47 14.66 27.74
C THR A 84 12.33 14.30 26.81
N ALA A 85 11.14 14.79 27.13
CA ALA A 85 9.98 14.73 26.25
C ALA A 85 9.05 15.92 26.51
N LYS A 86 8.33 16.34 25.47
CA LYS A 86 7.21 17.27 25.58
C LYS A 86 5.90 16.51 25.50
N ILE A 87 5.00 16.75 26.45
CA ILE A 87 3.70 16.08 26.58
C ILE A 87 2.57 17.06 26.29
N PHE A 88 1.55 16.61 25.55
CA PHE A 88 0.37 17.37 25.18
C PHE A 88 -0.91 16.63 25.57
N ASN A 89 -1.74 17.24 26.41
CA ASN A 89 -3.07 16.72 26.77
C ASN A 89 -4.14 17.11 25.74
N GLU A 90 -3.88 18.16 24.96
CA GLU A 90 -4.76 18.67 23.90
C GLU A 90 -4.03 18.64 22.56
N SER A 91 -4.75 18.93 21.48
CA SER A 91 -4.12 19.01 20.16
C SER A 91 -3.10 20.15 20.14
N PHE A 92 -1.91 19.86 19.65
CA PHE A 92 -0.80 20.81 19.56
C PHE A 92 -0.21 20.83 18.15
N TYR A 93 0.34 21.95 17.71
CA TYR A 93 0.96 22.07 16.39
C TYR A 93 2.28 22.83 16.42
N TYR A 94 3.25 22.35 15.65
CA TYR A 94 4.50 23.03 15.33
C TYR A 94 4.35 23.70 13.96
N THR A 95 4.76 24.98 13.84
CA THR A 95 4.71 25.71 12.56
C THR A 95 6.10 26.16 12.11
N PHE A 96 6.66 25.46 11.13
CA PHE A 96 7.99 25.76 10.60
C PHE A 96 7.88 26.74 9.44
N PRO A 97 8.52 27.92 9.47
CA PRO A 97 8.66 28.74 8.28
C PRO A 97 9.57 28.03 7.27
N ILE A 98 9.18 27.99 5.99
CA ILE A 98 9.91 27.29 4.93
C ILE A 98 10.49 28.32 3.96
N LYS A 99 11.81 28.30 3.81
CA LYS A 99 12.57 29.17 2.90
C LYS A 99 12.71 28.54 1.53
N LYS A 100 12.98 27.23 1.46
CA LYS A 100 13.16 26.48 0.22
C LYS A 100 11.93 25.62 -0.07
N PRO A 101 11.06 26.00 -1.03
CA PRO A 101 10.00 25.10 -1.48
C PRO A 101 10.57 23.80 -2.03
N GLY A 102 9.95 22.67 -1.70
CA GLY A 102 10.40 21.35 -2.12
C GLY A 102 10.27 20.30 -1.04
N ARG A 103 10.99 19.19 -1.21
CA ARG A 103 10.93 18.10 -0.25
C ARG A 103 11.67 18.41 1.03
N HIS A 104 11.02 18.05 2.13
CA HIS A 104 11.56 18.11 3.47
C HIS A 104 11.48 16.73 4.11
N TRP A 105 12.48 16.37 4.91
CA TRP A 105 12.33 15.29 5.86
C TRP A 105 11.77 15.79 7.18
N ILE A 106 10.96 14.93 7.79
CA ILE A 106 10.43 15.05 9.14
C ILE A 106 10.85 13.78 9.87
N ARG A 107 11.66 13.90 10.93
CA ARG A 107 12.00 12.79 11.82
C ARG A 107 11.40 13.02 13.19
N LEU A 108 10.59 12.06 13.63
CA LEU A 108 9.93 12.08 14.93
C LEU A 108 10.61 11.05 15.84
N HIS A 109 11.17 11.52 16.95
CA HIS A 109 11.84 10.68 17.93
C HIS A 109 10.91 10.37 19.10
N PHE A 110 10.72 9.09 19.39
CA PHE A 110 9.89 8.61 20.48
C PHE A 110 10.65 7.62 21.37
N TYR A 111 10.69 7.92 22.65
CA TYR A 111 11.16 7.02 23.70
C TYR A 111 10.22 7.14 24.91
N PRO A 112 9.48 6.06 25.24
CA PRO A 112 8.53 6.10 26.33
C PRO A 112 9.24 5.88 27.67
N PHE A 113 8.98 6.77 28.62
CA PHE A 113 9.38 6.64 30.02
C PHE A 113 8.25 7.05 30.95
N VAL A 114 8.42 6.83 32.26
CA VAL A 114 7.44 7.25 33.27
C VAL A 114 7.87 8.60 33.86
N TYR A 115 6.96 9.56 33.88
CA TYR A 115 7.16 10.87 34.49
C TYR A 115 5.94 11.29 35.30
N ARG A 116 6.09 11.38 36.62
CA ARG A 116 4.98 11.66 37.56
C ARG A 116 3.81 10.68 37.33
N ASN A 117 2.65 11.18 36.94
CA ASN A 117 1.45 10.41 36.62
C ASN A 117 1.33 10.03 35.14
N TYR A 118 2.30 10.42 34.30
CA TYR A 118 2.34 10.08 32.88
C TYR A 118 3.18 8.83 32.66
N ASN A 119 2.57 7.77 32.15
CA ASN A 119 3.29 6.64 31.59
C ASN A 119 3.27 6.77 30.07
N LEU A 120 4.36 7.26 29.46
CA LEU A 120 4.41 7.58 28.03
C LEU A 120 4.16 6.36 27.12
N SER A 121 4.37 5.13 27.62
CA SER A 121 4.04 3.92 26.85
C SER A 121 2.53 3.73 26.64
N MET A 122 1.69 4.42 27.44
CA MET A 122 0.22 4.39 27.33
C MET A 122 -0.33 5.53 26.45
N ALA A 123 0.54 6.38 25.90
CA ALA A 123 0.13 7.46 25.02
C ALA A 123 -0.54 6.90 23.75
N LYS A 124 -1.66 7.50 23.36
CA LYS A 124 -2.38 7.17 22.13
C LYS A 124 -2.75 8.45 21.41
N PHE A 125 -2.10 8.70 20.27
CA PHE A 125 -2.25 9.94 19.53
C PHE A 125 -2.01 9.74 18.04
N SER A 126 -2.38 10.75 17.26
CA SER A 126 -2.10 10.82 15.82
C SER A 126 -1.16 11.98 15.53
N VAL A 127 -0.40 11.87 14.44
CA VAL A 127 0.47 12.92 13.93
C VAL A 127 0.15 13.16 12.46
N SER A 128 -0.03 14.42 12.08
CA SER A 128 -0.23 14.83 10.69
C SER A 128 0.72 15.95 10.29
N ALA A 129 1.17 15.92 9.03
CA ALA A 129 1.91 17.00 8.40
C ALA A 129 1.04 17.60 7.30
N GLN A 130 0.52 18.81 7.52
CA GLN A 130 -0.48 19.44 6.66
C GLN A 130 -1.72 18.54 6.45
N ASN A 131 -1.97 18.09 5.21
CA ASN A 131 -3.05 17.17 4.85
C ASN A 131 -2.67 15.69 5.02
N PHE A 132 -1.38 15.36 5.24
CA PHE A 132 -0.96 13.97 5.33
C PHE A 132 -1.07 13.42 6.74
N THR A 133 -1.76 12.30 6.90
CA THR A 133 -1.71 11.51 8.14
C THR A 133 -0.40 10.71 8.14
N LEU A 134 0.51 11.02 9.06
CA LEU A 134 1.78 10.30 9.21
C LEU A 134 1.62 9.08 10.11
N ILE A 135 0.95 9.26 11.26
CA ILE A 135 0.72 8.22 12.26
C ILE A 135 -0.73 8.33 12.75
N ARG A 136 -1.44 7.22 12.87
CA ARG A 136 -2.77 7.16 13.47
C ARG A 136 -2.79 6.16 14.61
N GLU A 137 -3.27 6.60 15.78
CA GLU A 137 -3.36 5.76 16.99
C GLU A 137 -2.04 5.07 17.38
N TYR A 138 -0.96 5.86 17.45
CA TYR A 138 0.35 5.34 17.80
C TYR A 138 0.33 4.55 19.11
N ARG A 139 0.96 3.36 19.10
CA ARG A 139 1.23 2.54 20.27
C ARG A 139 2.69 2.11 20.21
N LEU A 140 3.42 2.34 21.29
CA LEU A 140 4.85 2.06 21.34
C LEU A 140 5.16 0.70 21.97
N GLU A 141 6.18 0.07 21.40
CA GLU A 141 6.93 -1.02 21.98
C GLU A 141 8.38 -0.52 22.18
N SER A 142 8.99 -0.79 23.34
CA SER A 142 10.40 -0.47 23.61
C SER A 142 11.28 -1.33 22.69
N PRO A 143 12.28 -0.79 21.95
CA PRO A 143 13.23 0.32 22.24
C PRO A 143 12.87 1.72 21.68
N PRO A 144 13.72 2.79 21.83
CA PRO A 144 13.50 4.08 21.15
C PRO A 144 13.30 3.91 19.64
N ILE A 145 12.44 4.72 19.04
CA ILE A 145 12.16 4.68 17.60
C ILE A 145 12.26 6.07 16.97
N VAL A 146 12.73 6.08 15.73
CA VAL A 146 12.72 7.26 14.85
C VAL A 146 11.82 6.98 13.67
N LYS A 147 10.78 7.79 13.49
CA LYS A 147 9.91 7.74 12.32
C LYS A 147 10.33 8.82 11.32
N GLU A 148 10.75 8.41 10.12
CA GLU A 148 11.23 9.30 9.07
C GLU A 148 10.22 9.41 7.93
N TYR A 149 9.80 10.64 7.63
CA TYR A 149 8.84 10.95 6.56
C TYR A 149 9.41 11.99 5.61
N SER A 150 9.05 11.91 4.33
CA SER A 150 9.28 12.97 3.36
C SER A 150 7.97 13.54 2.85
N VAL A 151 7.83 14.86 2.94
CA VAL A 151 6.70 15.61 2.39
C VAL A 151 7.20 16.70 1.47
N ASN A 152 6.42 17.00 0.44
CA ASN A 152 6.72 18.10 -0.46
C ASN A 152 5.98 19.36 -0.03
N VAL A 153 6.72 20.40 0.36
CA VAL A 153 6.17 21.64 0.91
C VAL A 153 6.29 22.75 -0.11
N THR A 154 5.15 23.25 -0.57
CA THR A 154 5.07 24.36 -1.55
C THR A 154 4.57 25.65 -0.91
N SER A 155 4.04 25.58 0.31
CA SER A 155 3.66 26.72 1.14
C SER A 155 4.87 27.34 1.81
N GLY A 156 4.75 28.60 2.26
CA GLY A 156 5.78 29.28 3.06
C GLY A 156 5.91 28.75 4.50
N SER A 157 5.14 27.72 4.86
CA SER A 157 5.22 27.08 6.18
C SER A 157 4.83 25.59 6.13
N LEU A 158 5.40 24.79 7.02
CA LEU A 158 5.04 23.39 7.28
C LEU A 158 4.42 23.29 8.68
N VAL A 159 3.20 22.75 8.77
CA VAL A 159 2.49 22.57 10.04
C VAL A 159 2.45 21.09 10.39
N LEU A 160 2.98 20.73 11.56
CA LEU A 160 2.96 19.39 12.11
C LEU A 160 2.03 19.36 13.33
N THR A 161 0.96 18.57 13.28
CA THR A 161 -0.08 18.52 14.32
C THR A 161 -0.02 17.19 15.08
N PHE A 162 -0.07 17.27 16.41
CA PHE A 162 -0.20 16.15 17.33
C PHE A 162 -1.60 16.18 17.93
N THR A 163 -2.35 15.09 17.79
CA THR A 163 -3.74 15.00 18.26
C THR A 163 -3.90 13.80 19.19
N PRO A 164 -3.97 14.03 20.50
CA PRO A 164 -4.29 12.98 21.47
C PRO A 164 -5.65 12.32 21.20
N SER A 165 -5.74 11.03 21.48
CA SER A 165 -7.04 10.34 21.56
C SER A 165 -7.81 10.77 22.81
N VAL A 166 -9.12 10.54 22.82
CA VAL A 166 -9.97 10.78 24.01
C VAL A 166 -9.40 10.05 25.22
N ASN A 167 -9.27 10.75 26.35
CA ASN A 167 -8.67 10.26 27.60
C ASN A 167 -7.22 9.76 27.46
N SER A 168 -6.46 10.33 26.52
CA SER A 168 -5.05 10.05 26.34
C SER A 168 -4.26 11.36 26.17
N PHE A 169 -2.97 11.24 25.85
CA PHE A 169 -2.06 12.35 25.63
C PHE A 169 -1.12 11.99 24.47
N ALA A 170 -0.48 13.01 23.91
CA ALA A 170 0.59 12.88 22.92
C ALA A 170 1.93 13.24 23.57
N PHE A 171 3.03 12.73 23.01
CA PHE A 171 4.35 13.16 23.41
C PHE A 171 5.35 13.07 22.25
N ILE A 172 6.48 13.76 22.38
CA ILE A 172 7.62 13.67 21.46
C ILE A 172 8.91 13.99 22.22
N ASN A 173 10.00 13.29 21.91
CA ASN A 173 11.30 13.48 22.56
C ASN A 173 12.20 14.45 21.78
N ALA A 174 12.25 14.29 20.46
CA ALA A 174 12.97 15.19 19.57
C ALA A 174 12.32 15.25 18.19
N LEU A 175 12.60 16.31 17.46
CA LEU A 175 12.01 16.60 16.16
C LEU A 175 13.08 17.16 15.22
N GLU A 176 13.21 16.56 14.04
CA GLU A 176 14.02 17.09 12.95
C GLU A 176 13.11 17.46 11.78
N VAL A 177 13.27 18.68 11.25
CA VAL A 177 12.63 19.13 10.02
C VAL A 177 13.66 19.84 9.17
N PHE A 178 14.01 19.28 8.01
CA PHE A 178 15.00 19.91 7.15
C PHE A 178 14.79 19.65 5.66
N SER A 179 15.22 20.62 4.85
CA SER A 179 15.10 20.59 3.38
C SER A 179 16.04 19.57 2.73
N LEU A 180 15.59 18.87 1.69
CA LEU A 180 16.35 17.82 1.01
C LEU A 180 17.03 18.31 -0.28
N PRO A 181 18.14 17.66 -0.68
CA PRO A 181 18.66 17.77 -2.04
C PRO A 181 17.60 17.32 -3.06
N ASP A 182 17.47 18.05 -4.16
CA ASP A 182 16.41 17.79 -5.16
C ASP A 182 16.59 16.44 -5.86
N GLU A 183 17.84 15.95 -5.95
CA GLU A 183 18.20 14.66 -6.54
C GLU A 183 17.83 13.44 -5.66
N LEU A 184 17.59 13.65 -4.36
CA LEU A 184 17.51 12.56 -3.41
C LEU A 184 16.27 11.69 -3.60
N ILE A 185 15.12 12.30 -3.87
CA ILE A 185 13.86 11.57 -4.08
C ILE A 185 13.35 11.91 -5.48
N PRO A 186 13.11 10.91 -6.34
CA PRO A 186 12.79 11.17 -7.73
C PRO A 186 11.39 11.80 -7.84
N ALA A 187 11.16 12.54 -8.93
CA ALA A 187 9.83 13.07 -9.24
C ALA A 187 8.80 11.95 -9.48
N GLY A 188 9.25 10.76 -9.85
CA GLY A 188 8.45 9.56 -10.05
C GLY A 188 9.31 8.35 -10.39
N ALA A 189 8.69 7.17 -10.51
CA ALA A 189 9.37 5.95 -10.91
C ALA A 189 8.41 5.01 -11.66
N ARG A 190 8.98 4.01 -12.34
CA ARG A 190 8.21 2.99 -13.07
C ARG A 190 7.55 2.00 -12.11
N THR A 191 6.32 1.61 -12.40
CA THR A 191 5.61 0.59 -11.63
C THR A 191 5.77 -0.80 -12.26
N ILE A 192 6.18 -1.82 -11.49
CA ILE A 192 6.55 -3.14 -12.01
C ILE A 192 5.39 -4.11 -12.23
N ASN A 193 4.20 -3.82 -11.69
CA ASN A 193 3.02 -4.71 -11.75
C ASN A 193 2.04 -4.37 -12.89
N SER A 194 2.38 -3.44 -13.77
CA SER A 194 1.52 -3.00 -14.88
C SER A 194 2.09 -3.49 -16.21
N LEU A 195 1.25 -4.11 -17.05
CA LEU A 195 1.58 -4.67 -18.37
C LEU A 195 2.23 -3.65 -19.34
N GLN A 196 2.22 -2.35 -19.01
CA GLN A 196 2.84 -1.27 -19.79
C GLN A 196 3.87 -0.44 -19.00
N GLY A 197 4.21 -0.81 -17.76
CA GLY A 197 5.20 -0.07 -16.96
C GLY A 197 4.82 1.39 -16.77
N ASN A 198 3.64 1.66 -16.20
CA ASN A 198 3.19 3.04 -15.98
C ASN A 198 4.16 3.80 -15.05
N TYR A 199 4.52 5.02 -15.45
CA TYR A 199 5.31 5.92 -14.62
C TYR A 199 4.40 6.60 -13.59
N LYS A 200 4.68 6.41 -12.30
CA LYS A 200 3.92 7.04 -11.22
C LYS A 200 4.68 8.26 -10.71
N ASN A 201 3.99 9.40 -10.67
CA ASN A 201 4.49 10.64 -10.10
C ASN A 201 4.39 10.61 -8.56
N LEU A 202 5.47 11.00 -7.88
CA LEU A 202 5.60 11.05 -6.42
C LEU A 202 5.52 12.46 -5.85
N TRP A 203 5.49 13.51 -6.68
CA TRP A 203 5.53 14.91 -6.27
C TRP A 203 4.46 15.29 -5.23
N ARG A 204 3.25 14.73 -5.38
CA ARG A 204 2.11 14.97 -4.47
C ARG A 204 1.99 13.94 -3.36
N GLN A 205 2.94 13.01 -3.24
CA GLN A 205 2.87 11.91 -2.30
C GLN A 205 3.83 12.14 -1.13
N ALA A 206 3.35 11.88 0.07
CA ALA A 206 4.19 11.71 1.24
C ALA A 206 4.84 10.32 1.20
N LEU A 207 6.04 10.23 1.74
CA LEU A 207 6.79 8.99 1.84
C LEU A 207 7.14 8.71 3.30
N GLU A 208 7.05 7.46 3.74
CA GLU A 208 7.64 6.99 5.01
C GLU A 208 8.81 6.09 4.67
N THR A 209 9.99 6.36 5.22
CA THR A 209 11.10 5.40 5.14
C THR A 209 10.79 4.23 6.04
N VAL A 210 10.56 3.07 5.44
CA VAL A 210 10.27 1.82 6.15
C VAL A 210 11.57 1.11 6.50
N GLU A 211 12.45 0.96 5.51
CA GLU A 211 13.75 0.34 5.71
C GLU A 211 14.84 1.01 4.88
N ARG A 212 16.04 1.01 5.44
CA ARG A 212 17.27 1.50 4.80
C ARG A 212 18.42 0.59 5.16
N VAL A 213 18.86 -0.19 4.19
CA VAL A 213 19.70 -1.37 4.42
C VAL A 213 21.03 -1.22 3.69
N ASN A 214 22.11 -1.45 4.41
CA ASN A 214 23.45 -1.60 3.88
C ASN A 214 23.81 -3.08 3.76
N MET A 215 24.19 -3.49 2.55
CA MET A 215 24.52 -4.88 2.26
C MET A 215 25.99 -5.18 2.60
N GLY A 216 26.28 -6.43 2.93
CA GLY A 216 27.62 -6.87 3.32
C GLY A 216 27.77 -7.05 4.84
N ASN A 217 26.65 -7.18 5.56
CA ASN A 217 26.57 -7.34 7.01
C ASN A 217 27.29 -6.24 7.80
N GLN A 218 27.12 -4.98 7.40
CA GLN A 218 27.71 -3.83 8.08
C GLN A 218 26.66 -2.75 8.26
N THR A 219 26.63 -2.11 9.43
CA THR A 219 25.77 -0.94 9.68
C THR A 219 26.50 0.35 9.32
N VAL A 220 25.77 1.34 8.81
CA VAL A 220 26.30 2.70 8.63
C VAL A 220 25.61 3.63 9.63
N SER A 221 26.38 4.11 10.60
CA SER A 221 25.90 5.06 11.60
C SER A 221 25.63 6.44 10.97
N PRO A 222 24.73 7.27 11.53
CA PRO A 222 24.41 8.58 10.98
C PRO A 222 25.60 9.53 10.85
N ARG A 223 26.63 9.39 11.70
CA ARG A 223 27.85 10.20 11.62
C ARG A 223 28.66 9.97 10.34
N ASN A 224 28.45 8.83 9.68
CA ASN A 224 29.13 8.46 8.44
C ASN A 224 28.20 8.60 7.22
N ASP A 225 27.05 9.25 7.36
CA ASP A 225 26.12 9.56 6.27
C ASP A 225 25.94 11.09 6.16
N THR A 226 26.02 11.59 4.93
CA THR A 226 25.93 13.02 4.62
C THR A 226 24.62 13.67 5.09
N LEU A 227 23.54 12.89 5.20
CA LEU A 227 22.21 13.35 5.61
C LEU A 227 21.75 12.70 6.93
N TRP A 228 22.70 12.20 7.73
CA TRP A 228 22.45 11.60 9.04
C TRP A 228 21.44 10.45 9.00
N ARG A 229 21.44 9.65 7.94
CA ARG A 229 20.63 8.43 7.85
C ARG A 229 21.32 7.28 8.55
N PHE A 230 20.53 6.44 9.20
CA PHE A 230 20.98 5.15 9.70
C PHE A 230 20.74 4.07 8.64
N TRP A 231 21.76 3.28 8.32
CA TRP A 231 21.63 2.12 7.44
C TRP A 231 21.85 0.84 8.26
N VAL A 232 20.82 0.01 8.36
CA VAL A 232 20.87 -1.27 9.07
C VAL A 232 21.62 -2.33 8.26
N SER A 233 22.17 -3.34 8.94
CA SER A 233 22.81 -4.48 8.28
C SER A 233 21.75 -5.35 7.59
N ASP A 234 22.09 -5.90 6.43
CA ASP A 234 21.20 -6.80 5.68
C ASP A 234 21.01 -8.19 6.29
N ASN A 235 21.81 -8.53 7.30
CA ASN A 235 21.85 -9.87 7.91
C ASN A 235 20.52 -10.35 8.49
N GLU A 236 19.70 -9.45 9.03
CA GLU A 236 18.39 -9.82 9.62
C GLU A 236 17.32 -10.13 8.54
N TYR A 237 17.52 -9.64 7.32
CA TYR A 237 16.56 -9.79 6.23
C TYR A 237 16.91 -10.92 5.25
N LEU A 238 18.14 -11.41 5.30
CA LEU A 238 18.65 -12.42 4.36
C LEU A 238 18.10 -13.82 4.68
N ILE A 239 17.49 -14.49 3.69
CA ILE A 239 16.85 -15.81 3.90
C ILE A 239 17.88 -16.96 3.97
N HIS A 240 18.95 -16.88 3.17
CA HIS A 240 19.90 -17.99 2.98
C HIS A 240 21.36 -17.55 3.07
N ASN A 241 21.90 -17.49 4.29
CA ASN A 241 23.26 -17.03 4.56
C ASN A 241 24.36 -17.93 3.94
N ASN A 242 24.06 -19.19 3.65
CA ASN A 242 25.00 -20.15 3.05
C ASN A 242 25.24 -19.93 1.54
N LEU A 243 24.39 -19.13 0.87
CA LEU A 243 24.48 -18.88 -0.57
C LEU A 243 25.25 -17.60 -0.92
N VAL A 244 25.72 -16.85 0.08
CA VAL A 244 26.28 -15.52 -0.14
C VAL A 244 27.74 -15.40 0.27
N THR A 245 28.39 -14.37 -0.25
CA THR A 245 29.70 -13.88 0.21
C THR A 245 29.59 -12.39 0.46
N LEU A 246 30.23 -11.91 1.52
CA LEU A 246 30.24 -10.49 1.88
C LEU A 246 31.46 -9.82 1.23
N VAL A 247 31.26 -8.63 0.69
CA VAL A 247 32.28 -7.86 -0.02
C VAL A 247 32.45 -6.52 0.68
N SER A 248 33.70 -6.07 0.83
CA SER A 248 34.03 -4.74 1.32
C SER A 248 35.27 -4.20 0.62
N ASN A 249 35.11 -3.12 -0.12
CA ASN A 249 36.17 -2.40 -0.81
C ASN A 249 35.77 -0.92 -1.03
N VAL A 250 35.63 -0.19 0.07
CA VAL A 250 35.22 1.23 0.09
C VAL A 250 36.13 2.13 -0.76
N LYS A 251 37.42 1.80 -0.85
CA LYS A 251 38.40 2.58 -1.63
C LYS A 251 38.18 2.48 -3.14
N ALA A 252 37.44 1.47 -3.62
CA ALA A 252 37.12 1.35 -5.03
C ALA A 252 35.97 2.28 -5.45
N VAL A 253 35.18 2.80 -4.51
CA VAL A 253 34.04 3.66 -4.82
C VAL A 253 34.52 4.98 -5.41
N ASN A 254 33.96 5.33 -6.56
CA ASN A 254 34.36 6.49 -7.34
C ASN A 254 33.16 7.34 -7.76
N PHE A 255 32.99 8.49 -7.11
CA PHE A 255 31.91 9.46 -7.40
C PHE A 255 32.23 10.44 -8.55
N THR A 256 33.36 10.29 -9.26
CA THR A 256 33.80 11.28 -10.28
C THR A 256 33.03 11.25 -11.60
N GLY A 257 32.15 10.27 -11.81
CA GLY A 257 31.30 10.17 -12.99
C GLY A 257 30.04 11.04 -12.93
N ALA A 258 29.25 11.06 -14.02
CA ALA A 258 27.91 11.69 -14.05
C ALA A 258 26.84 10.90 -13.25
N GLY A 259 27.28 10.08 -12.30
CA GLY A 259 26.46 9.17 -11.51
C GLY A 259 25.92 9.81 -10.24
N PRO A 260 25.39 8.98 -9.32
CA PRO A 260 24.92 9.40 -8.01
C PRO A 260 26.03 10.10 -7.21
N THR A 261 25.67 11.05 -6.35
CA THR A 261 26.57 11.71 -5.41
C THR A 261 26.56 11.02 -4.03
N GLU A 262 27.45 11.45 -3.12
CA GLU A 262 27.43 11.01 -1.71
C GLU A 262 26.16 11.41 -0.95
N ASN A 263 25.34 12.33 -1.48
CA ASN A 263 24.03 12.64 -0.90
C ASN A 263 23.05 11.48 -1.13
N ILE A 264 23.16 10.77 -2.26
CA ILE A 264 22.29 9.64 -2.56
C ILE A 264 22.54 8.49 -1.59
N ALA A 265 23.79 8.08 -1.43
CA ALA A 265 24.23 7.15 -0.39
C ALA A 265 25.75 7.28 -0.19
N PRO A 266 26.28 7.03 1.02
CA PRO A 266 27.69 7.23 1.32
C PRO A 266 28.57 6.16 0.67
N SER A 267 29.87 6.44 0.58
CA SER A 267 30.87 5.48 0.08
C SER A 267 30.86 4.15 0.84
N LEU A 268 30.49 4.17 2.12
CA LEU A 268 30.35 2.96 2.93
C LEU A 268 29.25 2.03 2.39
N VAL A 269 28.16 2.57 1.84
CA VAL A 269 27.07 1.76 1.26
C VAL A 269 27.50 1.18 -0.07
N TYR A 270 28.01 2.01 -0.98
CA TYR A 270 28.49 1.51 -2.28
C TYR A 270 29.74 0.63 -2.17
N GLY A 271 30.50 0.78 -1.08
CA GLY A 271 31.74 0.07 -0.82
C GLY A 271 31.55 -1.33 -0.27
N THR A 272 30.37 -1.67 0.24
CA THR A 272 30.03 -3.00 0.74
C THR A 272 28.95 -3.64 -0.13
N ALA A 273 28.94 -4.97 -0.18
CA ALA A 273 27.91 -5.71 -0.90
C ALA A 273 27.72 -7.12 -0.35
N THR A 274 26.53 -7.66 -0.57
CA THR A 274 26.23 -9.08 -0.44
C THR A 274 26.15 -9.66 -1.84
N ARG A 275 27.01 -10.63 -2.15
CA ARG A 275 27.09 -11.29 -3.48
C ARG A 275 26.67 -12.75 -3.43
N LEU A 276 26.18 -13.27 -4.55
CA LEU A 276 26.02 -14.71 -4.74
C LEU A 276 27.38 -15.42 -4.68
N ASN A 277 27.48 -16.49 -3.90
CA ASN A 277 28.69 -17.30 -3.81
C ASN A 277 28.72 -18.37 -4.91
N SER A 278 29.27 -18.01 -6.07
CA SER A 278 29.47 -18.94 -7.19
C SER A 278 30.87 -19.55 -7.25
N ASP A 279 31.80 -19.15 -6.36
CA ASP A 279 33.23 -19.47 -6.47
C ASP A 279 33.48 -21.00 -6.49
N PHE A 280 32.64 -21.76 -5.78
CA PHE A 280 32.76 -23.22 -5.66
C PHE A 280 31.77 -24.00 -6.55
N ASP A 281 30.75 -23.34 -7.10
CA ASP A 281 29.76 -23.96 -7.98
C ASP A 281 29.41 -23.04 -9.17
N PRO A 282 30.04 -23.27 -10.35
CA PRO A 282 29.77 -22.46 -11.54
C PRO A 282 28.37 -22.70 -12.13
N ASN A 283 27.61 -23.70 -11.66
CA ASN A 283 26.26 -24.00 -12.12
C ASN A 283 25.18 -23.49 -11.15
N ILE A 284 25.56 -22.71 -10.13
CA ILE A 284 24.63 -22.19 -9.15
C ILE A 284 23.54 -21.36 -9.84
N ASN A 285 22.28 -21.79 -9.66
CA ASN A 285 21.11 -21.12 -10.18
C ASN A 285 20.15 -20.79 -9.03
N ALA A 286 20.63 -19.94 -8.13
CA ALA A 286 19.90 -19.51 -6.95
C ALA A 286 19.88 -17.98 -6.86
N ASN A 287 18.77 -17.45 -6.37
CA ASN A 287 18.63 -16.02 -6.11
C ASN A 287 19.02 -15.71 -4.67
N VAL A 288 19.85 -14.69 -4.48
CA VAL A 288 20.05 -14.06 -3.16
C VAL A 288 18.78 -13.25 -2.86
N THR A 289 18.13 -13.53 -1.73
CA THR A 289 16.81 -12.98 -1.41
C THR A 289 16.77 -12.40 -0.01
N TRP A 290 16.26 -11.18 0.09
CA TRP A 290 15.93 -10.49 1.33
C TRP A 290 14.42 -10.36 1.49
N LEU A 291 13.95 -10.42 2.72
CA LEU A 291 12.55 -10.45 3.09
C LEU A 291 12.24 -9.32 4.07
N PHE A 292 11.28 -8.45 3.70
CA PHE A 292 10.92 -7.27 4.49
C PHE A 292 9.46 -7.29 4.89
N ASP A 293 9.20 -7.00 6.16
CA ASP A 293 7.85 -6.74 6.68
C ASP A 293 7.38 -5.37 6.19
N VAL A 294 6.24 -5.34 5.51
CA VAL A 294 5.65 -4.13 4.95
C VAL A 294 4.15 -4.11 5.18
N ASP A 295 3.60 -2.91 5.31
CA ASP A 295 2.16 -2.78 5.45
C ASP A 295 1.42 -3.18 4.16
N PRO A 296 0.44 -4.10 4.25
CA PRO A 296 -0.29 -4.55 3.08
C PRO A 296 -1.13 -3.41 2.49
N ARG A 297 -1.35 -3.47 1.17
CA ARG A 297 -2.20 -2.52 0.39
C ARG A 297 -1.62 -1.13 0.19
N PHE A 298 -0.39 -0.87 0.64
CA PHE A 298 0.39 0.30 0.23
C PHE A 298 1.23 0.00 -1.02
N GLU A 299 1.64 1.08 -1.67
CA GLU A 299 2.68 1.04 -2.70
C GLU A 299 3.99 1.53 -2.09
N TYR A 300 5.09 1.02 -2.62
CA TYR A 300 6.42 1.22 -2.09
C TYR A 300 7.34 1.64 -3.23
N LEU A 301 8.07 2.75 -3.02
CA LEU A 301 9.25 3.08 -3.80
C LEU A 301 10.40 2.25 -3.23
N VAL A 302 10.96 1.37 -4.06
CA VAL A 302 12.12 0.55 -3.74
C VAL A 302 13.29 1.06 -4.56
N ARG A 303 14.34 1.51 -3.86
CA ARG A 303 15.59 1.97 -4.46
C ARG A 303 16.68 0.93 -4.21
N PHE A 304 17.27 0.44 -5.28
CA PHE A 304 18.43 -0.43 -5.23
C PHE A 304 19.70 0.39 -5.43
N HIS A 305 20.74 0.13 -4.64
CA HIS A 305 22.06 0.72 -4.81
C HIS A 305 23.05 -0.34 -5.28
N PHE A 306 23.81 0.00 -6.32
CA PHE A 306 24.78 -0.87 -6.97
C PHE A 306 26.11 -0.15 -7.15
N CYS A 307 27.20 -0.89 -6.97
CA CYS A 307 28.54 -0.45 -7.29
C CYS A 307 29.44 -1.68 -7.48
N ASP A 308 30.10 -1.77 -8.62
CA ASP A 308 31.05 -2.86 -8.89
C ASP A 308 32.38 -2.57 -8.18
N VAL A 309 32.50 -3.11 -6.97
CA VAL A 309 33.69 -2.99 -6.10
C VAL A 309 34.53 -4.28 -6.05
N LEU A 310 34.23 -5.24 -6.92
CA LEU A 310 34.93 -6.52 -6.99
C LEU A 310 36.34 -6.31 -7.59
N SER A 311 37.35 -6.93 -6.98
CA SER A 311 38.73 -6.88 -7.49
C SER A 311 38.84 -7.61 -8.84
N ASN A 312 39.54 -7.02 -9.81
CA ASN A 312 39.93 -7.69 -11.07
C ASN A 312 40.70 -8.99 -10.76
N PRO A 313 40.43 -10.15 -11.39
CA PRO A 313 40.10 -10.34 -12.81
C PRO A 313 38.70 -10.94 -13.07
N HIS A 314 37.70 -10.67 -12.21
CA HIS A 314 36.39 -11.32 -12.37
C HIS A 314 35.73 -10.93 -13.71
N PRO A 315 35.14 -11.90 -14.44
CA PRO A 315 34.43 -11.64 -15.68
C PRO A 315 33.29 -10.65 -15.46
N ARG A 316 32.91 -9.95 -16.54
CA ARG A 316 31.82 -8.96 -16.55
C ARG A 316 30.61 -9.42 -15.73
N LEU A 317 30.20 -8.59 -14.79
CA LEU A 317 29.09 -8.85 -13.89
C LEU A 317 27.74 -8.59 -14.58
N TYR A 318 27.00 -9.66 -14.88
CA TYR A 318 25.64 -9.60 -15.41
C TYR A 318 24.67 -10.36 -14.51
N PHE A 319 23.64 -9.69 -14.02
CA PHE A 319 22.65 -10.29 -13.15
C PHE A 319 21.26 -9.73 -13.35
N ASN A 320 20.27 -10.43 -12.81
CA ASN A 320 18.88 -10.04 -12.84
C ASN A 320 18.46 -9.50 -11.47
N VAL A 321 17.57 -8.52 -11.48
CA VAL A 321 16.98 -7.93 -10.27
C VAL A 321 15.50 -8.28 -10.22
N TYR A 322 15.00 -8.67 -9.06
CA TYR A 322 13.63 -9.12 -8.87
C TYR A 322 12.98 -8.49 -7.64
N ILE A 323 11.66 -8.31 -7.71
CA ILE A 323 10.81 -8.06 -6.55
C ILE A 323 9.65 -9.06 -6.61
N GLY A 324 9.55 -9.92 -5.61
CA GLY A 324 8.65 -11.08 -5.66
C GLY A 324 8.92 -11.93 -6.90
N SER A 325 7.89 -12.20 -7.69
CA SER A 325 8.01 -12.93 -8.96
C SER A 325 8.27 -12.03 -10.17
N TRP A 326 8.40 -10.71 -9.99
CA TRP A 326 8.56 -9.75 -11.08
C TRP A 326 10.04 -9.52 -11.39
N LEU A 327 10.40 -9.66 -12.66
CA LEU A 327 11.71 -9.27 -13.19
C LEU A 327 11.76 -7.75 -13.32
N VAL A 328 12.53 -7.11 -12.44
CA VAL A 328 12.71 -5.66 -12.38
C VAL A 328 13.71 -5.19 -13.44
N TYR A 329 14.86 -5.85 -13.54
CA TYR A 329 15.89 -5.54 -14.52
C TYR A 329 16.54 -6.82 -15.02
N GLN A 330 16.60 -6.97 -16.34
CA GLN A 330 17.22 -8.12 -16.98
C GLN A 330 18.66 -7.81 -17.39
N ASN A 331 19.59 -8.71 -17.10
CA ASN A 331 20.99 -8.64 -17.56
C ASN A 331 21.66 -7.29 -17.23
N LEU A 332 21.52 -6.83 -15.98
CA LEU A 332 22.09 -5.59 -15.49
C LEU A 332 23.61 -5.59 -15.65
N ASP A 333 24.14 -4.58 -16.35
CA ASP A 333 25.56 -4.39 -16.68
C ASP A 333 26.02 -3.06 -16.06
N LEU A 334 26.63 -3.12 -14.88
CA LEU A 334 27.00 -1.93 -14.12
C LEU A 334 28.06 -1.09 -14.83
N LEU A 335 28.97 -1.70 -15.58
CA LEU A 335 30.01 -0.98 -16.31
C LEU A 335 29.43 -0.05 -17.38
N LYS A 336 28.33 -0.46 -18.03
CA LYS A 336 27.62 0.38 -19.01
C LYS A 336 26.85 1.52 -18.36
N LEU A 337 26.32 1.32 -17.15
CA LEU A 337 25.43 2.27 -16.49
C LEU A 337 26.17 3.29 -15.62
N ALA A 338 27.25 2.86 -14.96
CA ALA A 338 28.00 3.69 -14.03
C ALA A 338 29.18 4.44 -14.68
N PHE A 339 29.45 4.20 -15.97
CA PHE A 339 30.49 4.83 -16.79
C PHE A 339 31.95 4.64 -16.32
N SER A 340 32.18 4.07 -15.14
CA SER A 340 33.51 3.73 -14.60
C SER A 340 33.44 2.53 -13.65
N LEU A 341 34.55 1.80 -13.50
CA LEU A 341 34.70 0.79 -12.44
C LEU A 341 34.59 1.48 -11.07
N GLY A 342 33.87 0.86 -10.14
CA GLY A 342 33.57 1.46 -8.84
C GLY A 342 32.64 2.68 -8.90
N GLY A 343 32.04 2.95 -10.07
CA GLY A 343 31.02 3.98 -10.21
C GLY A 343 29.71 3.54 -9.54
N PRO A 344 29.11 4.38 -8.68
CA PRO A 344 27.79 4.12 -8.12
C PRO A 344 26.68 4.17 -9.18
N TYR A 345 25.62 3.41 -8.94
CA TYR A 345 24.37 3.45 -9.69
C TYR A 345 23.20 3.13 -8.75
N PHE A 346 22.04 3.75 -8.96
CA PHE A 346 20.81 3.35 -8.26
C PHE A 346 19.67 3.11 -9.24
N LEU A 347 18.72 2.29 -8.83
CA LEU A 347 17.53 1.94 -9.60
C LEU A 347 16.27 2.10 -8.75
N ASP A 348 15.36 2.95 -9.20
CA ASP A 348 14.09 3.20 -8.55
C ASP A 348 12.94 2.47 -9.26
N VAL A 349 12.12 1.76 -8.47
CA VAL A 349 10.89 1.14 -8.94
C VAL A 349 9.78 1.25 -7.90
N ILE A 350 8.54 1.25 -8.39
CA ILE A 350 7.36 1.22 -7.54
C ILE A 350 6.71 -0.15 -7.64
N THR A 351 6.41 -0.71 -6.48
CA THR A 351 5.70 -1.99 -6.33
C THR A 351 4.58 -1.86 -5.33
N ARG A 352 3.62 -2.78 -5.38
CA ARG A 352 2.55 -2.88 -4.40
C ARG A 352 2.87 -4.06 -3.49
N ALA A 353 2.75 -3.88 -2.17
CA ALA A 353 2.93 -4.98 -1.24
C ALA A 353 1.90 -6.09 -1.53
N SER A 354 2.36 -7.33 -1.46
CA SER A 354 1.52 -8.52 -1.51
C SER A 354 0.50 -8.50 -0.36
N GLY A 355 -0.62 -9.22 -0.53
CA GLY A 355 -1.64 -9.34 0.53
C GLY A 355 -1.12 -9.96 1.84
N THR A 356 0.04 -10.61 1.80
CA THR A 356 0.71 -11.24 2.94
C THR A 356 1.45 -10.27 3.86
N GLY A 357 1.68 -9.01 3.46
CA GLY A 357 2.48 -8.06 4.24
C GLY A 357 4.00 -8.26 4.12
N MET A 358 4.44 -9.04 3.12
CA MET A 358 5.86 -9.29 2.87
C MET A 358 6.29 -8.71 1.52
N LEU A 359 7.50 -8.13 1.48
CA LEU A 359 8.17 -7.71 0.27
C LEU A 359 9.47 -8.49 0.08
N ASN A 360 9.53 -9.29 -0.98
CA ASN A 360 10.71 -10.07 -1.32
C ASN A 360 11.53 -9.31 -2.34
N VAL A 361 12.81 -9.11 -2.06
CA VAL A 361 13.75 -8.48 -2.99
C VAL A 361 14.84 -9.48 -3.29
N SER A 362 15.18 -9.68 -4.57
CA SER A 362 16.21 -10.64 -4.94
C SER A 362 17.13 -10.14 -6.05
N VAL A 363 18.37 -10.61 -6.00
CA VAL A 363 19.30 -10.57 -7.14
C VAL A 363 19.71 -11.99 -7.49
N GLY A 364 19.81 -12.26 -8.78
CA GLY A 364 20.02 -13.61 -9.27
C GLY A 364 20.84 -13.66 -10.54
N PRO A 365 21.41 -14.83 -10.87
CA PRO A 365 22.29 -14.97 -12.01
C PRO A 365 21.57 -14.65 -13.34
N SER A 366 22.34 -14.18 -14.31
CA SER A 366 21.87 -14.02 -15.69
C SER A 366 22.01 -15.33 -16.47
N ASN A 367 21.09 -15.57 -17.41
CA ASN A 367 21.17 -16.69 -18.34
C ASN A 367 22.12 -16.42 -19.52
N VAL A 368 22.76 -15.24 -19.57
CA VAL A 368 23.80 -14.95 -20.55
C VAL A 368 25.01 -15.79 -20.17
N GLY A 369 25.45 -16.70 -21.06
CA GLY A 369 26.41 -17.78 -20.81
C GLY A 369 27.80 -17.35 -20.32
N ILE A 370 27.87 -16.90 -19.07
CA ILE A 370 29.06 -16.43 -18.39
C ILE A 370 29.53 -17.55 -17.46
N PRO A 371 30.82 -17.94 -17.52
CA PRO A 371 31.38 -18.85 -16.53
C PRO A 371 31.38 -18.15 -15.16
N TYR A 372 30.85 -18.81 -14.14
CA TYR A 372 30.67 -18.30 -12.76
C TYR A 372 29.64 -17.17 -12.67
N PRO A 373 28.35 -17.50 -12.57
CA PRO A 373 27.31 -16.51 -12.53
C PRO A 373 27.34 -15.75 -11.19
N ASN A 374 27.26 -14.43 -11.24
CA ASN A 374 27.42 -13.59 -10.05
C ASN A 374 26.28 -12.56 -10.00
N ALA A 375 25.89 -12.14 -8.80
CA ALA A 375 24.85 -11.15 -8.56
C ALA A 375 25.18 -10.41 -7.27
N ILE A 376 25.08 -9.07 -7.27
CA ILE A 376 25.46 -8.24 -6.11
C ILE A 376 24.37 -7.22 -5.81
N LEU A 377 24.27 -6.83 -4.54
CA LEU A 377 23.54 -5.67 -4.08
C LEU A 377 24.38 -4.95 -3.02
N ASN A 378 24.44 -3.61 -3.09
CA ASN A 378 25.27 -2.80 -2.18
C ASN A 378 24.41 -2.11 -1.11
N GLY A 379 23.19 -1.69 -1.48
CA GLY A 379 22.24 -1.09 -0.55
C GLY A 379 20.80 -1.14 -1.06
N LEU A 380 19.85 -0.90 -0.16
CA LEU A 380 18.42 -0.89 -0.48
C LEU A 380 17.69 0.13 0.40
N GLU A 381 16.78 0.91 -0.19
CA GLU A 381 15.83 1.74 0.55
C GLU A 381 14.41 1.36 0.16
N ILE A 382 13.53 1.25 1.16
CA ILE A 382 12.10 0.95 0.98
C ILE A 382 11.30 2.10 1.59
N MET A 383 10.58 2.82 0.76
CA MET A 383 9.77 3.97 1.15
C MET A 383 8.30 3.70 0.84
N LYS A 384 7.44 3.67 1.86
CA LYS A 384 5.98 3.56 1.71
C LYS A 384 5.45 4.86 1.12
N ILE A 385 4.58 4.76 0.13
CA ILE A 385 3.93 5.88 -0.55
C ILE A 385 2.54 6.09 0.05
N SER A 386 2.16 7.34 0.34
CA SER A 386 0.82 7.67 0.83
C SER A 386 -0.28 7.09 -0.06
N ASN A 387 -1.40 6.71 0.56
CA ASN A 387 -2.54 6.18 -0.17
C ASN A 387 -3.41 7.31 -0.77
N SER A 388 -4.54 6.95 -1.37
CA SER A 388 -5.47 7.92 -2.00
C SER A 388 -6.16 8.88 -1.02
N GLU A 389 -6.07 8.60 0.29
CA GLU A 389 -6.61 9.44 1.36
C GLU A 389 -5.51 10.29 2.01
N ASP A 390 -4.36 10.45 1.34
CA ASP A 390 -3.18 11.17 1.85
C ASP A 390 -2.68 10.61 3.20
N SER A 391 -2.80 9.31 3.43
CA SER A 391 -2.38 8.67 4.69
C SER A 391 -1.26 7.67 4.46
N LEU A 392 -0.33 7.60 5.42
CA LEU A 392 0.73 6.59 5.54
C LEU A 392 0.40 5.51 6.58
N ASP A 393 -0.76 5.62 7.24
CA ASP A 393 -1.17 4.73 8.32
C ASP A 393 -2.16 3.63 7.84
N VAL A 394 -1.95 2.40 8.30
CA VAL A 394 -2.74 1.24 7.91
C VAL A 394 -4.21 1.35 8.33
N LEU A 395 -4.51 1.99 9.47
CA LEU A 395 -5.88 2.11 9.97
C LEU A 395 -6.77 2.94 9.03
N ASP A 396 -6.22 3.93 8.34
CA ASP A 396 -6.93 4.71 7.33
C ASP A 396 -7.28 3.87 6.10
N SER A 397 -6.37 2.98 5.70
CA SER A 397 -6.62 2.04 4.61
C SER A 397 -7.74 1.04 4.92
N ILE A 398 -7.97 0.71 6.19
CA ILE A 398 -9.06 -0.19 6.64
C ILE A 398 -10.37 0.59 6.78
N SER A 399 -10.32 1.77 7.42
CA SER A 399 -11.51 2.55 7.78
C SER A 399 -12.23 3.19 6.58
N SER A 400 -11.51 3.54 5.51
CA SER A 400 -12.10 4.08 4.25
C SER A 400 -13.13 3.15 3.60
N ARG A 401 -13.05 1.84 3.86
CA ARG A 401 -14.04 0.87 3.40
C ARG A 401 -15.34 0.91 4.22
N SER A 402 -15.27 1.32 5.49
CA SER A 402 -16.44 1.48 6.37
C SER A 402 -17.22 2.77 6.09
N SER A 403 -16.54 3.88 5.79
CA SER A 403 -17.20 5.17 5.52
C SER A 403 -18.04 5.16 4.24
N LYS A 404 -17.57 4.50 3.17
CA LYS A 404 -18.33 4.33 1.93
C LYS A 404 -19.64 3.55 2.17
N VAL A 405 -19.61 2.54 3.03
CA VAL A 405 -20.82 1.79 3.41
C VAL A 405 -21.78 2.66 4.23
N LYS A 406 -21.27 3.47 5.17
CA LYS A 406 -22.11 4.40 5.96
C LYS A 406 -22.81 5.44 5.07
N VAL A 407 -22.11 6.01 4.09
CA VAL A 407 -22.71 6.98 3.14
C VAL A 407 -23.78 6.32 2.28
N ILE A 408 -23.53 5.11 1.75
CA ILE A 408 -24.52 4.36 0.95
C ILE A 408 -25.78 4.06 1.78
N VAL A 409 -25.63 3.70 3.06
CA VAL A 409 -26.77 3.42 3.95
C VAL A 409 -27.58 4.70 4.26
N VAL A 410 -26.92 5.83 4.52
CA VAL A 410 -27.62 7.11 4.80
C VAL A 410 -28.35 7.63 3.57
N VAL A 411 -27.74 7.55 2.38
CA VAL A 411 -28.39 7.93 1.12
C VAL A 411 -29.56 6.98 0.81
N GLY A 412 -29.40 5.68 1.05
CA GLY A 412 -30.48 4.69 0.89
C GLY A 412 -31.68 4.96 1.79
N LEU A 413 -31.45 5.33 3.05
CA LEU A 413 -32.51 5.65 4.02
C LEU A 413 -33.26 6.94 3.70
N THR A 414 -32.54 7.99 3.27
CA THR A 414 -33.15 9.29 2.92
C THR A 414 -34.00 9.20 1.64
N VAL A 415 -33.50 8.51 0.60
CA VAL A 415 -34.25 8.28 -0.63
C VAL A 415 -35.45 7.36 -0.38
N GLY A 416 -35.28 6.30 0.43
CA GLY A 416 -36.36 5.40 0.81
C GLY A 416 -37.50 6.11 1.55
N LEU A 417 -37.16 6.96 2.53
CA LEU A 417 -38.14 7.74 3.28
C LEU A 417 -38.89 8.72 2.39
N PHE A 418 -38.19 9.39 1.48
CA PHE A 418 -38.80 10.32 0.53
C PHE A 418 -39.83 9.64 -0.39
N ILE A 419 -39.50 8.45 -0.92
CA ILE A 419 -40.43 7.68 -1.77
C ILE A 419 -41.69 7.27 -0.99
N ILE A 420 -41.55 6.86 0.27
CA ILE A 420 -42.69 6.48 1.13
C ILE A 420 -43.61 7.69 1.37
N VAL A 421 -43.05 8.87 1.67
CA VAL A 421 -43.82 10.10 1.90
C VAL A 421 -44.58 10.49 0.63
N VAL A 422 -43.93 10.43 -0.55
CA VAL A 422 -44.58 10.75 -1.83
C VAL A 422 -45.71 9.75 -2.14
N LEU A 423 -45.49 8.44 -1.93
CA LEU A 423 -46.53 7.43 -2.13
C LEU A 423 -47.73 7.62 -1.19
N ALA A 424 -47.48 7.94 0.08
CA ALA A 424 -48.52 8.23 1.05
C ALA A 424 -49.33 9.48 0.64
N LEU A 425 -48.67 10.51 0.12
CA LEU A 425 -49.31 11.75 -0.34
C LEU A 425 -50.15 11.51 -1.60
N VAL A 426 -49.66 10.72 -2.55
CA VAL A 426 -50.41 10.29 -3.74
C VAL A 426 -51.63 9.46 -3.34
N LEU A 427 -51.48 8.47 -2.44
CA LEU A 427 -52.59 7.68 -1.91
C LEU A 427 -53.63 8.56 -1.21
N PHE A 428 -53.19 9.50 -0.39
CA PHE A 428 -54.08 10.45 0.29
C PHE A 428 -54.88 11.31 -0.71
N LEU A 429 -54.23 11.81 -1.76
CA LEU A 429 -54.89 12.57 -2.83
C LEU A 429 -55.88 11.72 -3.62
N LEU A 430 -55.54 10.46 -3.93
CA LEU A 430 -56.43 9.51 -4.61
C LEU A 430 -57.64 9.13 -3.73
N CYS A 431 -57.45 8.94 -2.42
CA CYS A 431 -58.53 8.72 -1.46
C CYS A 431 -59.46 9.93 -1.33
N ARG A 432 -58.92 11.17 -1.37
CA ARG A 432 -59.76 12.39 -1.39
C ARG A 432 -60.59 12.51 -2.67
N ARG A 433 -60.04 12.11 -3.82
CA ARG A 433 -60.79 12.13 -5.10
C ARG A 433 -61.89 11.07 -5.15
N ARG A 434 -61.71 9.92 -4.49
CA ARG A 434 -62.74 8.87 -4.41
C ARG A 434 -63.90 9.18 -3.46
N LYS A 435 -63.75 10.16 -2.56
CA LYS A 435 -64.84 10.61 -1.65
C LYS A 435 -65.80 11.65 -2.27
N LEU A 436 -65.67 11.97 -3.55
CA LEU A 436 -66.52 12.96 -4.24
C LEU A 436 -67.47 12.37 -5.30
N ASP A 437 -67.42 11.07 -5.61
CA ASP A 437 -68.16 10.49 -6.75
C ASP A 437 -68.91 9.17 -6.44
N HIS A 438 -69.47 8.95 -5.24
CA HIS A 438 -70.41 7.84 -5.01
C HIS A 438 -71.66 8.28 -4.25
N ALA A 439 -72.75 8.43 -5.00
CA ALA A 439 -74.14 8.38 -4.55
C ALA A 439 -74.75 7.03 -5.00
N ASP A 440 -75.46 6.37 -4.08
CA ASP A 440 -76.11 5.06 -4.19
C ASP A 440 -77.25 4.98 -5.23
N PRO A 441 -77.73 3.77 -5.65
CA PRO A 441 -78.88 3.12 -4.95
C PRO A 441 -78.98 1.56 -4.95
N LEU A 442 -79.31 1.01 -3.76
CA LEU A 442 -80.37 0.01 -3.39
C LEU A 442 -80.54 -1.41 -4.02
N LYS A 443 -80.50 -2.46 -3.13
CA LYS A 443 -81.49 -3.57 -2.85
C LYS A 443 -80.94 -5.02 -2.69
N SER A 444 -81.23 -5.60 -1.50
CA SER A 444 -81.82 -6.94 -1.16
C SER A 444 -81.14 -8.23 -1.69
N GLU A 445 -81.02 -9.38 -1.04
CA GLU A 445 -81.49 -10.04 0.20
C GLU A 445 -80.64 -11.34 0.30
N GLY A 446 -80.20 -11.83 1.47
CA GLY A 446 -80.70 -13.12 1.95
C GLY A 446 -79.65 -14.04 2.63
N HIS A 447 -79.94 -14.39 3.89
CA HIS A 447 -79.79 -15.69 4.58
C HIS A 447 -78.45 -16.46 4.69
N PHE A 448 -78.01 -16.64 5.95
CA PHE A 448 -77.27 -17.80 6.51
C PHE A 448 -78.21 -19.05 6.61
N PRO A 449 -77.83 -20.30 7.04
CA PRO A 449 -76.61 -20.70 7.77
C PRO A 449 -76.04 -22.15 7.55
N THR A 450 -74.93 -22.43 8.25
CA THR A 450 -74.45 -23.68 8.91
C THR A 450 -74.18 -25.03 8.23
N SER A 451 -72.99 -25.54 8.61
CA SER A 451 -72.71 -26.86 9.22
C SER A 451 -72.27 -28.01 8.33
N GLY A 452 -71.18 -28.66 8.75
CA GLY A 452 -71.07 -30.11 8.64
C GLY A 452 -69.71 -30.67 8.27
N GLY A 453 -68.87 -30.94 9.27
CA GLY A 453 -68.29 -32.27 9.44
C GLY A 453 -66.95 -32.61 8.79
N GLY A 454 -65.96 -32.93 9.65
CA GLY A 454 -65.30 -34.24 9.55
C GLY A 454 -63.79 -34.29 9.29
N ASN A 455 -63.00 -34.15 10.37
CA ASN A 455 -61.82 -34.96 10.81
C ASN A 455 -61.08 -35.85 9.77
N ASN A 456 -59.75 -35.90 9.69
CA ASN A 456 -58.75 -36.19 10.76
C ASN A 456 -57.34 -35.76 10.25
N ARG A 457 -56.51 -35.00 11.00
CA ARG A 457 -55.45 -35.44 11.96
C ARG A 457 -54.38 -36.37 11.31
N TYR A 458 -53.06 -36.20 11.34
CA TYR A 458 -52.01 -35.38 11.99
C TYR A 458 -50.81 -35.42 10.99
N PHE A 459 -49.91 -34.45 10.82
CA PHE A 459 -48.84 -34.06 11.74
C PHE A 459 -48.17 -32.73 11.32
N ASN A 460 -47.77 -31.99 12.35
CA ASN A 460 -47.04 -30.74 12.48
C ASN A 460 -45.95 -30.35 11.45
N GLY A 461 -45.79 -29.03 11.25
CA GLY A 461 -44.47 -28.41 11.40
C GLY A 461 -44.07 -27.29 10.41
N ALA A 462 -44.04 -26.07 10.93
CA ALA A 462 -43.12 -24.96 10.60
C ALA A 462 -43.34 -24.07 9.35
N ASN A 463 -43.82 -22.85 9.63
CA ASN A 463 -43.28 -21.54 9.20
C ASN A 463 -42.60 -21.43 7.82
N THR A 464 -43.35 -20.92 6.83
CA THR A 464 -42.79 -20.50 5.54
C THR A 464 -42.14 -19.13 5.64
N SER A 465 -40.81 -19.13 5.80
CA SER A 465 -39.95 -17.99 5.51
C SER A 465 -39.40 -18.10 4.07
N LYS A 466 -39.38 -16.95 3.36
CA LYS A 466 -38.66 -16.60 2.12
C LYS A 466 -37.95 -17.75 1.36
N PHE A 467 -38.53 -18.24 0.26
CA PHE A 467 -37.91 -19.29 -0.58
C PHE A 467 -37.03 -18.74 -1.73
N GLY A 468 -35.76 -19.19 -1.75
CA GLY A 468 -34.96 -19.42 -2.96
C GLY A 468 -35.40 -20.74 -3.60
N TYR A 469 -35.50 -20.79 -4.94
CA TYR A 469 -35.81 -22.03 -5.64
C TYR A 469 -34.57 -22.93 -5.63
N ARG A 470 -34.79 -24.22 -5.30
CA ARG A 470 -34.00 -25.47 -5.39
C ARG A 470 -34.17 -26.33 -6.68
N PHE A 471 -33.17 -26.69 -7.50
CA PHE A 471 -33.28 -27.68 -8.60
C PHE A 471 -32.28 -28.84 -8.37
N PRO A 472 -32.73 -30.10 -8.32
CA PRO A 472 -31.84 -31.26 -8.18
C PRO A 472 -31.04 -31.52 -9.46
N PHE A 473 -29.79 -31.99 -9.33
CA PHE A 473 -28.88 -32.27 -10.47
C PHE A 473 -29.50 -33.23 -11.50
N MET A 474 -30.18 -34.28 -11.04
CA MET A 474 -30.89 -35.22 -11.91
C MET A 474 -31.91 -34.53 -12.82
N ALA A 475 -32.61 -33.49 -12.35
CA ALA A 475 -33.54 -32.74 -13.17
C ALA A 475 -32.83 -31.89 -14.25
N ILE A 476 -31.59 -31.46 -13.98
CA ILE A 476 -30.76 -30.72 -14.94
C ILE A 476 -30.18 -31.67 -16.00
N GLN A 477 -29.74 -32.85 -15.57
CA GLN A 477 -29.25 -33.89 -16.46
C GLN A 477 -30.36 -34.37 -17.40
N GLU A 478 -31.58 -34.59 -16.88
CA GLU A 478 -32.76 -34.91 -17.69
C GLU A 478 -33.10 -33.76 -18.65
N ALA A 479 -33.11 -32.52 -18.16
CA ALA A 479 -33.45 -31.35 -18.98
C ALA A 479 -32.49 -31.11 -20.14
N THR A 480 -31.22 -31.53 -20.01
CA THR A 480 -30.16 -31.31 -21.01
C THR A 480 -29.78 -32.58 -21.77
N ASP A 481 -30.59 -33.64 -21.67
CA ASP A 481 -30.31 -34.97 -22.24
C ASP A 481 -28.87 -35.42 -21.94
N SER A 482 -28.52 -35.45 -20.66
CA SER A 482 -27.18 -35.77 -20.15
C SER A 482 -26.04 -34.92 -20.73
N PHE A 483 -26.30 -33.63 -20.98
CA PHE A 483 -25.33 -32.68 -21.57
C PHE A 483 -24.83 -33.11 -22.96
N THR A 484 -25.74 -33.60 -23.81
CA THR A 484 -25.40 -34.02 -25.17
C THR A 484 -24.91 -32.83 -26.02
N GLU A 485 -23.87 -33.07 -26.84
CA GLU A 485 -23.21 -32.03 -27.65
C GLU A 485 -24.14 -31.33 -28.65
N SER A 486 -25.21 -32.01 -29.11
CA SER A 486 -26.21 -31.42 -30.01
C SER A 486 -27.02 -30.28 -29.39
N LEU A 487 -26.98 -30.14 -28.06
CA LEU A 487 -27.68 -29.09 -27.32
C LEU A 487 -26.74 -27.94 -26.91
N VAL A 488 -25.48 -27.92 -27.37
CA VAL A 488 -24.54 -26.84 -27.05
C VAL A 488 -24.96 -25.56 -27.74
N LEU A 489 -25.20 -24.52 -26.94
CA LEU A 489 -25.49 -23.17 -27.39
C LEU A 489 -24.22 -22.32 -27.56
N GLY A 490 -23.11 -22.69 -26.90
CA GLY A 490 -21.83 -21.99 -27.02
C GLY A 490 -20.74 -22.58 -26.13
N VAL A 491 -19.48 -22.32 -26.50
CA VAL A 491 -18.27 -22.75 -25.79
C VAL A 491 -17.41 -21.53 -25.49
N GLY A 492 -16.96 -21.38 -24.24
CA GLY A 492 -16.05 -20.31 -23.83
C GLY A 492 -14.98 -20.81 -22.85
N GLY A 493 -14.10 -19.91 -22.40
CA GLY A 493 -12.97 -20.24 -21.50
C GLY A 493 -13.36 -20.84 -20.15
N PHE A 494 -14.64 -20.77 -19.77
CA PHE A 494 -15.18 -21.21 -18.48
C PHE A 494 -16.20 -22.37 -18.62
N GLY A 495 -16.18 -23.07 -19.76
CA GLY A 495 -17.02 -24.25 -20.01
C GLY A 495 -18.06 -24.07 -21.13
N LYS A 496 -18.97 -25.04 -21.22
CA LYS A 496 -20.01 -25.11 -22.27
C LYS A 496 -21.37 -24.69 -21.72
N VAL A 497 -22.17 -24.05 -22.57
CA VAL A 497 -23.58 -23.72 -22.28
C VAL A 497 -24.46 -24.63 -23.11
N TYR A 498 -25.38 -25.32 -22.45
CA TYR A 498 -26.34 -26.24 -23.07
C TYR A 498 -27.76 -25.67 -23.03
N ARG A 499 -28.56 -25.99 -24.03
CA ARG A 499 -30.01 -25.79 -24.00
C ARG A 499 -30.64 -26.91 -23.19
N GLY A 500 -31.47 -26.56 -22.20
CA GLY A 500 -32.26 -27.52 -21.45
C GLY A 500 -33.75 -27.19 -21.46
N VAL A 501 -34.60 -28.19 -21.25
CA VAL A 501 -36.06 -28.02 -21.08
C VAL A 501 -36.49 -28.72 -19.80
N LEU A 502 -36.98 -27.97 -18.81
CA LEU A 502 -37.50 -28.53 -17.56
C LEU A 502 -38.85 -29.21 -17.77
N ARG A 503 -39.28 -30.03 -16.80
CA ARG A 503 -40.56 -30.77 -16.86
C ARG A 503 -41.81 -29.90 -16.95
N ASP A 504 -41.71 -28.64 -16.52
CA ASP A 504 -42.75 -27.63 -16.66
C ASP A 504 -42.69 -26.88 -18.01
N GLU A 505 -41.98 -27.45 -18.99
CA GLU A 505 -41.70 -26.91 -20.33
C GLU A 505 -40.87 -25.62 -20.35
N THR A 506 -40.33 -25.20 -19.20
CA THR A 506 -39.46 -24.03 -19.14
C THR A 506 -38.14 -24.32 -19.85
N VAL A 507 -37.87 -23.57 -20.92
CA VAL A 507 -36.56 -23.57 -21.59
C VAL A 507 -35.53 -22.82 -20.74
N VAL A 508 -34.36 -23.44 -20.55
CA VAL A 508 -33.26 -22.93 -19.73
C VAL A 508 -31.92 -23.04 -20.46
N ALA A 509 -30.96 -22.20 -20.06
CA ALA A 509 -29.57 -22.32 -20.47
C ALA A 509 -28.74 -22.83 -19.27
N VAL A 510 -28.00 -23.91 -19.46
CA VAL A 510 -27.27 -24.60 -18.40
C VAL A 510 -25.78 -24.49 -18.67
N LYS A 511 -25.04 -23.78 -17.81
CA LYS A 511 -23.58 -23.66 -17.96
C LYS A 511 -22.90 -24.73 -17.11
N ARG A 512 -22.08 -25.57 -17.75
CA ARG A 512 -21.26 -26.59 -17.08
C ARG A 512 -19.80 -26.17 -17.13
N GLY A 513 -19.21 -25.94 -15.96
CA GLY A 513 -17.79 -25.65 -15.80
C GLY A 513 -16.92 -26.89 -16.05
N THR A 514 -15.65 -26.66 -16.40
CA THR A 514 -14.65 -27.73 -16.59
C THR A 514 -13.98 -28.10 -15.26
N SER A 515 -13.66 -29.39 -15.06
CA SER A 515 -13.22 -29.98 -13.78
C SER A 515 -11.79 -29.63 -13.30
N GLN A 516 -11.14 -28.60 -13.86
CA GLN A 516 -9.84 -28.12 -13.37
C GLN A 516 -10.02 -27.20 -12.16
N ALA A 517 -9.19 -27.39 -11.12
CA ALA A 517 -9.27 -26.67 -9.84
C ALA A 517 -9.25 -25.13 -9.99
N GLN A 518 -8.54 -24.60 -10.99
CA GLN A 518 -8.51 -23.18 -11.31
C GLN A 518 -9.83 -22.68 -11.94
N GLY A 519 -10.46 -23.49 -12.78
CA GLY A 519 -11.74 -23.16 -13.44
C GLY A 519 -12.92 -23.07 -12.49
N ILE A 520 -12.91 -23.79 -11.36
CA ILE A 520 -14.00 -23.76 -10.37
C ILE A 520 -14.04 -22.42 -9.61
N ALA A 521 -12.87 -21.88 -9.25
CA ALA A 521 -12.77 -20.58 -8.56
C ALA A 521 -13.18 -19.42 -9.48
N GLU A 522 -12.77 -19.48 -10.75
CA GLU A 522 -13.12 -18.50 -11.77
C GLU A 522 -14.61 -18.58 -12.15
N PHE A 523 -15.17 -19.80 -12.26
CA PHE A 523 -16.59 -20.03 -12.49
C PHE A 523 -17.47 -19.48 -11.36
N ARG A 524 -17.07 -19.69 -10.09
CA ARG A 524 -17.77 -19.10 -8.93
C ARG A 524 -17.74 -17.58 -8.97
N THR A 525 -16.59 -17.01 -9.31
CA THR A 525 -16.39 -15.56 -9.39
C THR A 525 -17.26 -14.94 -10.50
N GLU A 526 -17.36 -15.58 -11.67
CA GLU A 526 -18.21 -15.11 -12.78
C GLU A 526 -19.72 -15.17 -12.44
N ILE A 527 -20.17 -16.27 -11.83
CA ILE A 527 -21.56 -16.42 -11.37
C ILE A 527 -21.90 -15.39 -10.30
N GLU A 528 -20.99 -15.18 -9.34
CA GLU A 528 -21.16 -14.18 -8.28
C GLU A 528 -21.26 -12.77 -8.86
N MET A 529 -20.41 -12.42 -9.84
CA MET A 529 -20.51 -11.13 -10.54
C MET A 529 -21.84 -10.99 -11.30
N LEU A 530 -22.26 -11.99 -12.08
CA LEU A 530 -23.52 -11.96 -12.84
C LEU A 530 -24.76 -11.87 -11.94
N SER A 531 -24.70 -12.45 -10.74
CA SER A 531 -25.78 -12.36 -9.74
C SER A 531 -25.95 -10.94 -9.16
N GLN A 532 -24.88 -10.14 -9.19
CA GLN A 532 -24.82 -8.78 -8.64
C GLN A 532 -25.19 -7.68 -9.66
N PHE A 533 -25.27 -8.01 -10.96
CA PHE A 533 -25.70 -7.05 -11.99
C PHE A 533 -27.21 -6.81 -11.97
N ARG A 534 -27.65 -5.70 -11.35
CA ARG A 534 -29.00 -5.13 -11.51
C ARG A 534 -28.93 -3.69 -12.01
N HIS A 535 -28.84 -3.49 -13.33
CA HIS A 535 -28.94 -2.16 -13.92
C HIS A 535 -30.19 -2.02 -14.80
N ARG A 536 -31.01 -0.99 -14.49
CA ARG A 536 -32.29 -0.67 -15.16
C ARG A 536 -32.13 -0.04 -16.57
N HIS A 537 -30.91 0.10 -17.08
CA HIS A 537 -30.64 0.86 -18.31
C HIS A 537 -29.70 0.17 -19.31
N LEU A 538 -29.48 -1.15 -19.20
CA LEU A 538 -28.76 -1.90 -20.23
C LEU A 538 -29.62 -2.30 -21.45
N PHE A 539 -30.90 -1.90 -21.51
CA PHE A 539 -31.77 -2.18 -22.65
C PHE A 539 -32.67 -0.98 -22.95
N ASN A 540 -32.28 -0.17 -23.93
CA ASN A 540 -33.24 0.64 -24.67
C ASN A 540 -32.76 0.92 -26.10
N ARG A 541 -33.02 -0.03 -27.00
CA ARG A 541 -33.33 0.28 -28.41
C ARG A 541 -34.11 -0.88 -29.02
N GLY A 542 -35.41 -0.67 -29.22
CA GLY A 542 -36.22 -1.36 -30.24
C GLY A 542 -37.05 -2.55 -29.76
N ASN A 543 -38.33 -2.28 -29.51
CA ASN A 543 -39.51 -3.17 -29.59
C ASN A 543 -39.75 -4.22 -28.48
N SER A 544 -40.77 -3.89 -27.67
CA SER A 544 -41.78 -4.74 -27.03
C SER A 544 -41.45 -6.23 -26.83
N PHE A 545 -41.08 -6.62 -25.61
CA PHE A 545 -41.73 -7.69 -24.82
C PHE A 545 -41.14 -7.64 -23.40
N GLU A 546 -41.98 -7.71 -22.37
CA GLU A 546 -41.53 -7.79 -20.97
C GLU A 546 -40.61 -9.00 -20.77
N THR A 547 -39.38 -8.78 -20.34
CA THR A 547 -38.55 -9.89 -19.82
C THR A 547 -37.80 -9.43 -18.57
N ARG A 548 -38.21 -9.99 -17.43
CA ARG A 548 -37.60 -9.76 -16.12
C ARG A 548 -36.37 -10.66 -15.97
N VAL A 549 -35.18 -10.06 -15.91
CA VAL A 549 -33.94 -10.76 -15.57
C VAL A 549 -33.92 -11.07 -14.06
N LEU A 550 -33.99 -12.36 -13.72
CA LEU A 550 -33.74 -12.88 -12.37
C LEU A 550 -32.61 -13.91 -12.45
N ALA A 551 -31.37 -13.48 -12.20
CA ALA A 551 -30.31 -14.39 -11.81
C ALA A 551 -30.54 -14.77 -10.33
N LYS A 552 -30.75 -16.05 -10.05
CA LYS A 552 -30.88 -16.56 -8.67
C LYS A 552 -30.05 -17.84 -8.57
N GLU A 553 -29.07 -17.81 -7.68
CA GLU A 553 -28.16 -18.91 -7.37
C GLU A 553 -28.84 -19.97 -6.50
N LEU A 554 -28.34 -21.21 -6.57
CA LEU A 554 -29.07 -22.36 -6.07
C LEU A 554 -28.34 -23.35 -5.16
N SER A 555 -27.05 -23.32 -4.82
CA SER A 555 -26.44 -24.20 -3.78
C SER A 555 -26.96 -25.67 -3.65
N LEU A 556 -26.27 -26.64 -4.26
CA LEU A 556 -26.53 -28.07 -4.07
C LEU A 556 -26.17 -28.52 -2.65
N GLU A 557 -26.93 -29.47 -2.09
CA GLU A 557 -26.63 -30.16 -0.83
C GLU A 557 -25.60 -31.26 -1.09
N SER A 558 -24.56 -31.29 -0.26
CA SER A 558 -23.42 -32.24 -0.24
C SER A 558 -22.27 -31.99 -1.24
N VAL A 559 -21.05 -32.11 -0.74
CA VAL A 559 -19.77 -31.65 -1.32
C VAL A 559 -19.05 -32.73 -2.14
N ASP A 560 -19.60 -33.95 -2.22
CA ASP A 560 -18.83 -35.10 -2.73
C ASP A 560 -19.41 -35.78 -3.98
N ASP A 561 -20.23 -35.11 -4.79
CA ASP A 561 -20.59 -35.60 -6.13
C ASP A 561 -20.34 -34.54 -7.22
N LEU A 562 -19.70 -34.97 -8.29
CA LEU A 562 -18.91 -34.19 -9.25
C LEU A 562 -19.64 -33.15 -10.10
N ASP A 563 -18.83 -32.20 -10.59
CA ASP A 563 -19.00 -31.27 -11.70
C ASP A 563 -20.03 -30.13 -11.57
N GLY A 564 -19.58 -29.00 -11.02
CA GLY A 564 -19.61 -27.66 -11.65
C GLY A 564 -20.78 -27.20 -12.54
N VAL A 565 -22.02 -27.63 -12.30
CA VAL A 565 -23.19 -27.16 -13.06
C VAL A 565 -23.87 -26.01 -12.32
N SER A 566 -23.95 -24.84 -12.97
CA SER A 566 -24.74 -23.70 -12.50
C SER A 566 -25.80 -23.35 -13.55
N MET A 567 -27.05 -23.22 -13.12
CA MET A 567 -28.16 -22.81 -13.97
C MET A 567 -28.29 -21.28 -13.94
N SER A 568 -28.30 -20.64 -15.11
CA SER A 568 -28.72 -19.24 -15.23
C SER A 568 -29.81 -19.12 -16.28
N LYS A 569 -30.95 -18.52 -15.92
CA LYS A 569 -32.05 -18.28 -16.86
C LYS A 569 -31.76 -17.12 -17.84
N VAL A 570 -30.51 -16.66 -17.93
CA VAL A 570 -30.15 -15.31 -18.44
C VAL A 570 -29.00 -15.33 -19.45
N PHE A 571 -28.97 -16.27 -20.39
CA PHE A 571 -28.17 -16.11 -21.61
C PHE A 571 -28.97 -16.28 -22.91
N ALA A 572 -30.26 -16.62 -22.81
CA ALA A 572 -31.11 -16.90 -23.98
C ALA A 572 -31.79 -15.65 -24.59
N GLN A 573 -31.35 -14.44 -24.27
CA GLN A 573 -31.92 -13.23 -24.90
C GLN A 573 -30.85 -12.20 -25.30
N MET A 574 -29.68 -12.69 -25.71
CA MET A 574 -28.70 -11.89 -26.46
C MET A 574 -27.84 -12.80 -27.34
N VAL A 575 -28.48 -13.62 -28.17
CA VAL A 575 -27.90 -14.05 -29.44
C VAL A 575 -28.99 -13.81 -30.49
N ARG A 576 -28.64 -12.99 -31.46
CA ARG A 576 -29.51 -12.38 -32.47
C ARG A 576 -30.28 -13.45 -33.25
N GLU A 577 -31.46 -13.07 -33.76
CA GLU A 577 -32.29 -13.88 -34.67
C GLU A 577 -31.50 -14.86 -35.53
N GLU A 578 -31.64 -16.14 -35.20
CA GLU A 578 -31.89 -17.27 -36.10
C GLU A 578 -31.83 -18.53 -35.24
N MET A 579 -32.95 -18.81 -34.54
CA MET A 579 -33.33 -20.20 -34.32
C MET A 579 -33.68 -20.78 -35.69
N ARG A 580 -32.67 -21.30 -36.35
CA ARG A 580 -32.80 -22.31 -37.40
C ARG A 580 -31.89 -23.48 -37.09
#